data_AF-A0A179IK24-F1
#
_entry.id   AF-A0A179IK24-F1
#
_cell.length_a   1.000
_cell.length_b   1.000
_cell.length_c   1.000
_cell.angle_alpha   90.00
_cell.angle_beta   90.00
_cell.angle_gamma   90.00
#
_symmetry.space_group_name_H-M   'P 1'
#
loop_
_entity.id
_entity.type
_entity.pdbx_description
1 polymer ?
#
loop_
_entity_poly.entity_id
_entity_poly.type
_entity_poly.pdbx_seq_one_letter_code
_entity_poly.pdbx_strand_id
1 'polypeptide(L)'
;MGCGSSKPANVAAAWAKNLDNQGPVPELEWYYRPIWSQYINYIYESAKQNGGTNMLRRNFGEFLNNTAQEWLAVEYPECAKAGTTEAFPDEAMPLGNESGPGVPTKMFMTLDEGLNGITYAATLVVHNQMAWKSVSDGANSALPGSIMDAPPTKLAQKYMSFLVHGMEQQQVEVKHCVLNLIIGSVLMTARYKPHNLMPSASLISENANAEVPAPKEIMNKESPAGLADPQRVFRSRLFMSVLKTLESNYPGCTIWDAGKMSLKVDDKPYPYPARFLVCRDFEKRNKDVETVDFKVKCPDSEGNETVATILRARDPSEDPGGIVCLAIVVNVDPEDPWPKRDMDKHVPIMGAAFGEASMHGLRMSFMKGFDRCALRIWAGQDTRHYTFIAPHVKGQTAEDLQQFSDLLFGKEFDPLKPAPNPEDASDLEETFGVELRKQQEHRHWQSESHFQKMRQEMRERAQANPERYEMINVLAGHQSAATFMENNFGDCTITEEGELPQPDLKGAAKLENSQVLVARDPRQEPSSITAVLVSIPCPVPGYSPLIHKDKTWLQSPERKTAEVALMAVLKQWFSQGKISKVDCFAQIMIGMDAVIYQFVDGDKFIDYPEERMEQIKWQ
;
A
#
# COMPACT_ATOMS: atom_id res chain seq x y z
N MET A 1 -72.55 6.18 25.94
CA MET A 1 -71.43 5.29 25.61
C MET A 1 -70.98 5.61 24.20
N GLY A 2 -69.91 6.39 24.06
CA GLY A 2 -69.31 6.71 22.76
C GLY A 2 -67.88 6.18 22.75
N CYS A 3 -67.68 5.02 22.11
CA CYS A 3 -66.35 4.49 21.84
C CYS A 3 -65.72 5.30 20.70
N GLY A 4 -64.94 6.33 21.04
CA GLY A 4 -64.06 6.99 20.10
C GLY A 4 -62.85 6.09 19.85
N SER A 5 -62.77 5.48 18.66
CA SER A 5 -61.56 4.79 18.23
C SER A 5 -60.45 5.82 17.99
N SER A 6 -59.55 5.99 18.96
CA SER A 6 -58.29 6.69 18.71
C SER A 6 -57.48 5.84 17.72
N LYS A 7 -57.33 6.34 16.48
CA LYS A 7 -56.32 5.81 15.55
C LYS A 7 -54.98 5.75 16.29
N PRO A 8 -54.21 4.65 16.22
CA PRO A 8 -52.87 4.65 16.78
C PRO A 8 -52.08 5.78 16.11
N ALA A 9 -51.47 6.64 16.92
CA ALA A 9 -50.63 7.73 16.44
C ALA A 9 -49.60 7.14 15.46
N ASN A 10 -49.45 7.77 14.28
CA ASN A 10 -48.44 7.37 13.32
C ASN A 10 -47.07 7.46 14.00
N VAL A 11 -46.46 6.32 14.30
CA VAL A 11 -45.21 6.21 15.09
C VAL A 11 -44.10 7.05 14.49
N ALA A 12 -44.02 7.12 13.16
CA ALA A 12 -43.07 7.97 12.45
C ALA A 12 -43.34 9.47 12.68
N ALA A 13 -44.61 9.89 12.79
CA ALA A 13 -44.97 11.27 13.07
C ALA A 13 -44.71 11.66 14.54
N ALA A 14 -44.91 10.74 15.48
CA ALA A 14 -44.58 10.93 16.89
C ALA A 14 -43.06 11.06 17.09
N TRP A 15 -42.26 10.22 16.42
CA TRP A 15 -40.81 10.32 16.44
C TRP A 15 -40.28 11.57 15.72
N ALA A 16 -40.82 11.92 14.55
CA ALA A 16 -40.46 13.15 13.88
C ALA A 16 -40.67 14.38 14.78
N LYS A 17 -41.82 14.42 15.49
CA LYS A 17 -42.14 15.44 16.48
C LYS A 17 -41.21 15.41 17.70
N ASN A 18 -40.82 14.23 18.19
CA ASN A 18 -39.86 14.11 19.28
C ASN A 18 -38.48 14.65 18.88
N LEU A 19 -38.03 14.35 17.65
CA LEU A 19 -36.80 14.93 17.11
C LEU A 19 -36.92 16.45 16.97
N ASP A 20 -38.07 16.98 16.52
CA ASP A 20 -38.31 18.43 16.46
C ASP A 20 -38.21 19.09 17.85
N ASN A 21 -38.69 18.42 18.89
CA ASN A 21 -38.63 18.91 20.28
C ASN A 21 -37.22 18.89 20.87
N GLN A 22 -36.29 18.12 20.31
CA GLN A 22 -34.91 18.03 20.78
C GLN A 22 -33.98 19.12 20.21
N GLY A 23 -34.49 19.95 19.29
CA GLY A 23 -33.79 21.12 18.76
C GLY A 23 -33.58 21.06 17.24
N PRO A 24 -33.07 22.16 16.65
CA PRO A 24 -32.78 22.19 15.22
C PRO A 24 -31.63 21.24 14.89
N VAL A 25 -31.81 20.45 13.83
CA VAL A 25 -30.80 19.51 13.32
C VAL A 25 -30.37 19.98 11.93
N PRO A 26 -29.09 19.85 11.53
CA PRO A 26 -28.66 20.22 10.19
C PRO A 26 -29.46 19.49 9.11
N GLU A 27 -30.04 20.26 8.18
CA GLU A 27 -30.60 19.70 6.96
C GLU A 27 -29.45 19.37 6.00
N LEU A 28 -29.42 18.12 5.52
CA LEU A 28 -28.33 17.61 4.70
C LEU A 28 -28.82 17.31 3.29
N GLU A 29 -27.92 17.48 2.32
CA GLU A 29 -28.15 17.08 0.94
C GLU A 29 -27.83 15.59 0.77
N TRP A 30 -28.85 14.80 0.42
CA TRP A 30 -28.72 13.36 0.23
C TRP A 30 -28.63 13.00 -1.25
N TYR A 31 -27.66 12.13 -1.58
CA TYR A 31 -27.38 11.68 -2.94
C TYR A 31 -27.58 10.16 -3.04
N TYR A 32 -28.21 9.72 -4.12
CA TYR A 32 -28.33 8.29 -4.44
C TYR A 32 -27.01 7.74 -5.00
N ARG A 33 -26.65 6.51 -4.61
CA ARG A 33 -25.47 5.78 -5.10
C ARG A 33 -25.88 4.62 -6.03
N PRO A 34 -25.83 4.80 -7.36
CA PRO A 34 -26.27 3.78 -8.32
C PRO A 34 -25.49 2.45 -8.25
N ILE A 35 -24.21 2.51 -7.88
CA ILE A 35 -23.32 1.34 -7.85
C ILE A 35 -23.81 0.26 -6.87
N TRP A 36 -24.35 0.68 -5.72
CA TRP A 36 -24.94 -0.22 -4.74
C TRP A 36 -26.14 -0.96 -5.34
N SER A 37 -27.05 -0.23 -5.98
CA SER A 37 -28.25 -0.80 -6.60
C SER A 37 -27.91 -1.79 -7.72
N GLN A 38 -26.89 -1.48 -8.53
CA GLN A 38 -26.38 -2.39 -9.57
C GLN A 38 -25.86 -3.69 -8.95
N TYR A 39 -25.10 -3.61 -7.86
CA TYR A 39 -24.56 -4.77 -7.16
C TYR A 39 -25.66 -5.65 -6.53
N ILE A 40 -26.61 -5.04 -5.81
CA ILE A 40 -27.73 -5.78 -5.20
C ILE A 40 -28.60 -6.44 -6.27
N ASN A 41 -28.85 -5.76 -7.40
CA ASN A 41 -29.59 -6.32 -8.53
C ASN A 41 -28.86 -7.50 -9.18
N TYR A 42 -27.53 -7.42 -9.33
CA TYR A 42 -26.72 -8.53 -9.84
C TYR A 42 -26.86 -9.78 -8.96
N ILE A 43 -26.79 -9.62 -7.64
CA ILE A 43 -26.94 -10.74 -6.69
C ILE A 43 -28.36 -11.31 -6.76
N TYR A 44 -29.38 -10.46 -6.85
CA TYR A 44 -30.76 -10.91 -6.98
C TYR A 44 -31.01 -11.71 -8.26
N GLU A 45 -30.54 -11.23 -9.42
CA GLU A 45 -30.70 -11.97 -10.69
C GLU A 45 -29.93 -13.29 -10.68
N SER A 46 -28.74 -13.33 -10.05
CA SER A 46 -28.01 -14.59 -9.82
C SER A 46 -28.80 -15.56 -8.94
N ALA A 47 -29.38 -15.10 -7.83
CA ALA A 47 -30.22 -15.91 -6.97
C ALA A 47 -31.48 -16.41 -7.70
N LYS A 48 -32.07 -15.60 -8.59
CA LYS A 48 -33.22 -15.96 -9.41
C LYS A 48 -32.89 -17.04 -10.44
N GLN A 49 -31.76 -16.91 -11.13
CA GLN A 49 -31.27 -17.92 -12.08
C GLN A 49 -31.01 -19.27 -11.39
N ASN A 50 -30.53 -19.24 -10.16
CA ASN A 50 -30.20 -20.43 -9.37
C ASN A 50 -31.36 -20.95 -8.49
N GLY A 51 -32.57 -20.38 -8.58
CA GLY A 51 -33.72 -20.79 -7.76
C GLY A 51 -33.61 -20.47 -6.26
N GLY A 52 -32.66 -19.62 -5.87
CA GLY A 52 -32.31 -19.26 -4.48
C GLY A 52 -33.04 -18.04 -3.91
N THR A 53 -34.00 -17.43 -4.61
CA THR A 53 -34.69 -16.20 -4.18
C THR A 53 -35.41 -16.33 -2.84
N ASN A 54 -35.97 -17.49 -2.52
CA ASN A 54 -36.63 -17.74 -1.24
C ASN A 54 -35.65 -17.72 -0.06
N MET A 55 -34.43 -18.26 -0.27
CA MET A 55 -33.37 -18.25 0.74
C MET A 55 -32.85 -16.82 0.93
N LEU A 56 -32.59 -16.11 -0.17
CA LEU A 56 -32.18 -14.70 -0.14
C LEU A 56 -33.22 -13.83 0.59
N ARG A 57 -34.52 -14.03 0.32
CA ARG A 57 -35.61 -13.30 0.99
C ARG A 57 -35.64 -13.54 2.50
N ARG A 58 -35.45 -14.79 2.92
CA ARG A 58 -35.49 -15.17 4.34
C ARG A 58 -34.34 -14.55 5.13
N ASN A 59 -33.16 -14.44 4.50
CA ASN A 59 -31.94 -13.95 5.13
C ASN A 59 -31.56 -12.53 4.68
N PHE A 60 -32.51 -11.78 4.09
CA PHE A 60 -32.19 -10.55 3.38
C PHE A 60 -31.59 -9.46 4.29
N GLY A 61 -32.02 -9.40 5.55
CA GLY A 61 -31.45 -8.45 6.52
C GLY A 61 -29.99 -8.74 6.86
N GLU A 62 -29.67 -10.00 7.14
CA GLU A 62 -28.29 -10.45 7.39
C GLU A 62 -27.40 -10.25 6.16
N PHE A 63 -27.92 -10.58 4.97
CA PHE A 63 -27.27 -10.31 3.70
C PHE A 63 -26.93 -8.82 3.54
N LEU A 64 -27.89 -7.92 3.76
CA LEU A 64 -27.65 -6.48 3.66
C LEU A 64 -26.61 -5.99 4.67
N ASN A 65 -26.61 -6.53 5.90
CA ASN A 65 -25.63 -6.16 6.92
C ASN A 65 -24.21 -6.57 6.51
N ASN A 66 -24.05 -7.80 6.03
CA ASN A 66 -22.76 -8.28 5.55
C ASN A 66 -22.28 -7.47 4.34
N THR A 67 -23.17 -7.22 3.37
CA THR A 67 -22.83 -6.40 2.20
C THR A 67 -22.53 -4.94 2.56
N ALA A 68 -23.22 -4.36 3.56
CA ALA A 68 -22.91 -3.02 4.04
C ALA A 68 -21.53 -2.97 4.70
N GLN A 69 -21.17 -3.98 5.49
CA GLN A 69 -19.86 -4.09 6.11
C GLN A 69 -18.75 -4.30 5.06
N GLU A 70 -18.97 -5.12 4.05
CA GLU A 70 -18.07 -5.30 2.91
C GLU A 70 -17.88 -3.99 2.13
N TRP A 71 -18.97 -3.26 1.87
CA TRP A 71 -18.90 -1.96 1.21
C TRP A 71 -18.10 -0.94 2.03
N LEU A 72 -18.31 -0.88 3.35
CA LEU A 72 -17.51 -0.04 4.24
C LEU A 72 -16.04 -0.46 4.24
N ALA A 73 -15.73 -1.76 4.17
CA ALA A 73 -14.35 -2.23 4.09
C ALA A 73 -13.66 -1.85 2.77
N VAL A 74 -14.42 -1.73 1.68
CA VAL A 74 -13.91 -1.24 0.39
C VAL A 74 -13.69 0.28 0.41
N GLU A 75 -14.59 1.04 1.01
CA GLU A 75 -14.49 2.51 1.11
C GLU A 75 -13.47 2.98 2.17
N TYR A 76 -13.26 2.19 3.22
CA TYR A 76 -12.39 2.48 4.37
C TYR A 76 -11.46 1.29 4.70
N PRO A 77 -10.55 0.92 3.79
CA PRO A 77 -9.73 -0.28 3.93
C PRO A 77 -8.79 -0.23 5.14
N GLU A 78 -8.28 0.94 5.51
CA GLU A 78 -7.47 1.13 6.71
C GLU A 78 -8.25 0.87 8.00
N CYS A 79 -9.52 1.31 8.08
CA CYS A 79 -10.40 1.03 9.20
C CYS A 79 -10.76 -0.45 9.29
N ALA A 80 -10.99 -1.10 8.14
CA ALA A 80 -11.26 -2.53 8.08
C ALA A 80 -10.05 -3.35 8.57
N LYS A 81 -8.83 -2.96 8.16
CA LYS A 81 -7.59 -3.60 8.62
C LYS A 81 -7.36 -3.39 10.11
N ALA A 82 -7.69 -2.21 10.65
CA ALA A 82 -7.58 -1.90 12.07
C ALA A 82 -8.73 -2.49 12.91
N GLY A 83 -9.83 -2.92 12.28
CA GLY A 83 -11.01 -3.42 12.98
C GLY A 83 -11.85 -2.31 13.63
N THR A 84 -11.78 -1.08 13.13
CA THR A 84 -12.41 0.12 13.73
C THR A 84 -13.78 0.45 13.13
N THR A 85 -14.41 -0.51 12.45
CA THR A 85 -15.83 -0.43 12.06
C THR A 85 -16.66 -1.18 13.09
N GLU A 86 -17.33 -0.43 13.96
CA GLU A 86 -18.14 -0.97 15.04
C GLU A 86 -19.59 -1.17 14.58
N ALA A 87 -20.11 -2.37 14.82
CA ALA A 87 -21.52 -2.68 14.59
C ALA A 87 -22.26 -2.59 15.93
N PHE A 88 -23.22 -1.69 16.03
CA PHE A 88 -24.07 -1.60 17.21
C PHE A 88 -25.09 -2.74 17.22
N PRO A 89 -25.63 -3.11 18.40
CA PRO A 89 -26.73 -4.06 18.49
C PRO A 89 -27.87 -3.65 17.56
N ASP A 90 -28.65 -4.63 17.10
CA ASP A 90 -29.82 -4.33 16.27
C ASP A 90 -30.78 -3.47 17.08
N GLU A 91 -31.09 -2.29 16.55
CA GLU A 91 -32.00 -1.35 17.18
C GLU A 91 -33.33 -1.34 16.42
N ALA A 92 -34.37 -0.82 17.07
CA ALA A 92 -35.60 -0.49 16.36
C ALA A 92 -35.62 1.00 15.96
N MET A 93 -34.58 1.77 16.30
CA MET A 93 -34.52 3.22 16.13
C MET A 93 -34.06 3.61 14.72
N PRO A 94 -34.62 4.67 14.11
CA PRO A 94 -35.69 5.55 14.61
C PRO A 94 -37.12 5.03 14.30
N LEU A 95 -37.25 3.80 13.81
CA LEU A 95 -38.48 3.26 13.21
C LEU A 95 -39.27 2.32 14.15
N GLY A 96 -39.13 2.50 15.46
CA GLY A 96 -39.66 1.59 16.48
C GLY A 96 -39.97 2.29 17.80
N ASN A 97 -40.75 1.64 18.66
CA ASN A 97 -41.14 2.13 19.99
C ASN A 97 -41.02 0.99 21.02
N GLU A 98 -40.97 1.33 22.31
CA GLU A 98 -40.97 0.34 23.41
C GLU A 98 -42.28 -0.49 23.51
N SER A 99 -43.31 -0.15 22.71
CA SER A 99 -44.68 -0.65 22.84
C SER A 99 -45.29 -1.25 21.56
N GLY A 100 -44.49 -1.54 20.52
CA GLY A 100 -44.99 -2.08 19.25
C GLY A 100 -43.91 -2.70 18.35
N PRO A 101 -44.29 -3.40 17.27
CA PRO A 101 -43.33 -3.99 16.34
C PRO A 101 -42.64 -2.89 15.54
N GLY A 102 -41.44 -2.51 15.96
CA GLY A 102 -40.57 -1.61 15.22
C GLY A 102 -39.99 -2.26 13.97
N VAL A 103 -39.53 -1.43 13.04
CA VAL A 103 -38.68 -1.89 11.93
C VAL A 103 -37.26 -2.10 12.47
N PRO A 104 -36.68 -3.30 12.35
CA PRO A 104 -35.30 -3.53 12.75
C PRO A 104 -34.33 -2.70 11.90
N THR A 105 -33.32 -2.15 12.55
CA THR A 105 -32.24 -1.39 11.94
C THR A 105 -30.90 -1.86 12.47
N LYS A 106 -29.86 -1.67 11.66
CA LYS A 106 -28.47 -1.91 12.06
C LYS A 106 -27.67 -0.62 11.88
N MET A 107 -26.94 -0.21 12.90
CA MET A 107 -26.01 0.91 12.82
C MET A 107 -24.58 0.40 12.76
N PHE A 108 -23.80 0.95 11.85
CA PHE A 108 -22.35 0.83 11.80
C PHE A 108 -21.72 2.21 11.97
N MET A 109 -20.67 2.30 12.77
CA MET A 109 -19.79 3.47 12.81
C MET A 109 -18.40 3.09 12.38
N THR A 110 -17.85 3.85 11.43
CA THR A 110 -16.49 3.68 10.95
C THR A 110 -15.62 4.78 11.56
N LEU A 111 -14.71 4.38 12.44
CA LEU A 111 -13.82 5.27 13.18
C LEU A 111 -12.41 5.24 12.59
N ASP A 112 -11.62 6.28 12.87
CA ASP A 112 -10.22 6.32 12.48
C ASP A 112 -9.42 5.13 13.04
N GLU A 113 -8.37 4.75 12.32
CA GLU A 113 -7.57 3.54 12.58
C GLU A 113 -6.94 3.50 13.98
N GLY A 114 -6.75 4.66 14.62
CA GLY A 114 -6.22 4.77 15.97
C GLY A 114 -7.27 4.95 17.07
N LEU A 115 -8.57 4.94 16.74
CA LEU A 115 -9.67 5.23 17.68
C LEU A 115 -9.52 6.58 18.40
N ASN A 116 -8.90 7.58 17.77
CA ASN A 116 -8.63 8.87 18.39
C ASN A 116 -9.77 9.88 18.21
N GLY A 117 -10.91 9.44 17.67
CA GLY A 117 -12.17 10.16 17.76
C GLY A 117 -12.60 10.86 16.48
N ILE A 118 -12.04 10.51 15.31
CA ILE A 118 -12.62 10.94 14.03
C ILE A 118 -13.60 9.88 13.54
N THR A 119 -14.85 10.28 13.33
CA THR A 119 -15.86 9.42 12.70
C THR A 119 -15.88 9.65 11.19
N TYR A 120 -15.49 8.64 10.42
CA TYR A 120 -15.49 8.70 8.96
C TYR A 120 -16.87 8.47 8.37
N ALA A 121 -17.61 7.51 8.93
CA ALA A 121 -18.94 7.20 8.46
C ALA A 121 -19.86 6.75 9.59
N ALA A 122 -21.13 7.12 9.45
CA ALA A 122 -22.25 6.53 10.18
C ALA A 122 -23.19 5.90 9.16
N THR A 123 -23.46 4.60 9.28
CA THR A 123 -24.24 3.83 8.30
C THR A 123 -25.43 3.16 8.98
N LEU A 124 -26.63 3.51 8.55
CA LEU A 124 -27.87 2.90 9.02
C LEU A 124 -28.46 1.99 7.94
N VAL A 125 -28.64 0.71 8.27
CA VAL A 125 -29.32 -0.27 7.44
C VAL A 125 -30.74 -0.46 7.97
N VAL A 126 -31.74 -0.38 7.08
CA VAL A 126 -33.15 -0.52 7.43
C VAL A 126 -33.71 -1.83 6.86
N HIS A 127 -34.22 -2.71 7.74
CA HIS A 127 -34.68 -4.06 7.38
C HIS A 127 -36.19 -4.18 7.08
N ASN A 128 -36.86 -3.10 6.67
CA ASN A 128 -38.32 -3.13 6.47
C ASN A 128 -38.75 -3.95 5.23
N GLN A 129 -40.06 -4.17 5.09
CA GLN A 129 -40.63 -4.81 3.89
C GLN A 129 -40.33 -4.06 2.58
N MET A 130 -40.06 -2.75 2.63
CA MET A 130 -39.66 -1.97 1.45
C MET A 130 -38.26 -2.33 0.98
N ALA A 131 -37.36 -2.76 1.87
CA ALA A 131 -36.02 -3.21 1.50
C ALA A 131 -36.07 -4.45 0.60
N TRP A 132 -36.96 -5.41 0.87
CA TRP A 132 -37.15 -6.55 -0.04
C TRP A 132 -37.86 -6.13 -1.34
N LYS A 133 -38.91 -5.32 -1.24
CA LYS A 133 -39.65 -4.84 -2.42
C LYS A 133 -38.77 -4.01 -3.38
N SER A 134 -37.81 -3.26 -2.86
CA SER A 134 -36.88 -2.47 -3.68
C SER A 134 -35.99 -3.33 -4.57
N VAL A 135 -35.77 -4.59 -4.18
CA VAL A 135 -35.03 -5.58 -4.98
C VAL A 135 -35.98 -6.38 -5.88
N SER A 136 -37.12 -6.86 -5.35
CA SER A 136 -38.04 -7.71 -6.13
C SER A 136 -38.73 -6.98 -7.27
N ASP A 137 -39.02 -5.69 -7.08
CA ASP A 137 -39.78 -4.86 -8.03
C ASP A 137 -38.85 -3.93 -8.83
N GLY A 138 -37.55 -3.86 -8.48
CA GLY A 138 -36.52 -2.96 -9.02
C GLY A 138 -36.21 -3.07 -10.51
N ALA A 139 -36.88 -3.98 -11.24
CA ALA A 139 -36.93 -4.00 -12.70
C ALA A 139 -37.69 -2.80 -13.30
N ASN A 140 -38.48 -2.08 -12.49
CA ASN A 140 -39.17 -0.85 -12.89
C ASN A 140 -38.34 0.39 -12.49
N SER A 141 -38.01 1.24 -13.47
CA SER A 141 -37.16 2.44 -13.34
C SER A 141 -37.64 3.52 -12.35
N ALA A 142 -38.86 3.40 -11.79
CA ALA A 142 -39.47 4.37 -10.87
C ALA A 142 -39.25 4.08 -9.37
N LEU A 143 -38.73 2.92 -8.99
CA LEU A 143 -38.63 2.52 -7.57
C LEU A 143 -37.62 3.31 -6.73
N PRO A 144 -36.43 3.70 -7.22
CA PRO A 144 -35.50 4.47 -6.41
C PRO A 144 -36.10 5.80 -5.93
N GLY A 145 -36.85 6.51 -6.79
CA GLY A 145 -37.51 7.77 -6.43
C GLY A 145 -38.54 7.61 -5.32
N SER A 146 -39.43 6.60 -5.43
CA SER A 146 -40.51 6.38 -4.45
C SER A 146 -40.00 5.96 -3.07
N ILE A 147 -38.83 5.32 -2.99
CA ILE A 147 -38.18 4.96 -1.73
C ILE A 147 -37.50 6.17 -1.09
N MET A 148 -36.83 7.01 -1.87
CA MET A 148 -36.16 8.21 -1.37
C MET A 148 -37.14 9.23 -0.76
N ASP A 149 -38.34 9.33 -1.33
CA ASP A 149 -39.38 10.25 -0.87
C ASP A 149 -40.30 9.66 0.20
N ALA A 150 -40.09 8.40 0.59
CA ALA A 150 -40.94 7.74 1.58
C ALA A 150 -40.76 8.38 2.98
N PRO A 151 -41.84 8.59 3.75
CA PRO A 151 -41.75 9.14 5.10
C PRO A 151 -40.78 8.42 6.06
N PRO A 152 -40.66 7.07 6.04
CA PRO A 152 -39.67 6.35 6.85
C PRO A 152 -38.22 6.70 6.48
N THR A 153 -37.95 6.94 5.19
CA THR A 153 -36.63 7.34 4.70
C THR A 153 -36.29 8.74 5.20
N LYS A 154 -37.21 9.69 5.09
CA LYS A 154 -37.01 11.06 5.62
C LYS A 154 -36.79 11.08 7.13
N LEU A 155 -37.49 10.22 7.89
CA LEU A 155 -37.26 10.07 9.32
C LEU A 155 -35.87 9.49 9.62
N ALA A 156 -35.45 8.47 8.88
CA ALA A 156 -34.11 7.88 9.00
C ALA A 156 -33.00 8.90 8.70
N GLN A 157 -33.16 9.70 7.63
CA GLN A 157 -32.26 10.80 7.30
C GLN A 157 -32.12 11.80 8.44
N LYS A 158 -33.26 12.26 9.00
CA LYS A 158 -33.28 13.21 10.11
C LYS A 158 -32.64 12.63 11.38
N TYR A 159 -32.89 11.37 11.69
CA TYR A 159 -32.29 10.68 12.82
C TYR A 159 -30.77 10.57 12.68
N MET A 160 -30.26 10.23 11.48
CA MET A 160 -28.83 10.19 11.22
C MET A 160 -28.18 11.56 11.44
N SER A 161 -28.79 12.63 10.90
CA SER A 161 -28.30 14.00 11.15
C SER A 161 -28.33 14.34 12.65
N PHE A 162 -29.36 13.92 13.38
CA PHE A 162 -29.49 14.16 14.81
C PHE A 162 -28.40 13.44 15.62
N LEU A 163 -28.14 12.17 15.30
CA LEU A 163 -27.13 11.36 15.97
C LEU A 163 -25.73 11.96 15.78
N VAL A 164 -25.35 12.29 14.54
CA VAL A 164 -24.05 12.89 14.26
C VAL A 164 -23.94 14.29 14.86
N HIS A 165 -25.03 15.07 14.87
CA HIS A 165 -25.06 16.36 15.57
C HIS A 165 -24.87 16.21 17.08
N GLY A 166 -25.49 15.20 17.70
CA GLY A 166 -25.28 14.88 19.12
C GLY A 166 -23.82 14.53 19.43
N MET A 167 -23.17 13.78 18.55
CA MET A 167 -21.74 13.47 18.67
C MET A 167 -20.86 14.73 18.58
N GLU A 168 -21.19 15.66 17.67
CA GLU A 168 -20.50 16.95 17.60
C GLU A 168 -20.63 17.76 18.90
N GLN A 169 -21.82 17.80 19.50
CA GLN A 169 -22.03 18.48 20.79
C GLN A 169 -21.22 17.85 21.93
N GLN A 170 -20.87 16.57 21.79
CA GLN A 170 -19.98 15.83 22.70
C GLN A 170 -18.50 15.97 22.32
N GLN A 171 -18.15 16.89 21.42
CA GLN A 171 -16.78 17.16 20.96
C GLN A 171 -16.13 16.00 20.16
N VAL A 172 -16.92 15.09 19.59
CA VAL A 172 -16.42 14.09 18.64
C VAL A 172 -16.15 14.76 17.29
N GLU A 173 -15.05 14.39 16.63
CA GLU A 173 -14.70 14.96 15.32
C GLU A 173 -15.50 14.29 14.20
N VAL A 174 -16.56 14.97 13.78
CA VAL A 174 -17.52 14.48 12.77
C VAL A 174 -17.62 15.41 11.56
N LYS A 175 -16.76 16.43 11.42
CA LYS A 175 -16.87 17.44 10.36
C LYS A 175 -16.85 16.85 8.95
N HIS A 176 -16.13 15.74 8.76
CA HIS A 176 -16.02 15.03 7.48
C HIS A 176 -16.82 13.71 7.45
N CYS A 177 -17.70 13.49 8.43
CA CYS A 177 -18.48 12.25 8.52
C CYS A 177 -19.43 12.12 7.32
N VAL A 178 -19.39 10.94 6.68
CA VAL A 178 -20.32 10.53 5.63
C VAL A 178 -21.47 9.73 6.27
N LEU A 179 -22.69 10.16 6.04
CA LEU A 179 -23.89 9.49 6.52
C LEU A 179 -24.41 8.59 5.40
N ASN A 180 -24.51 7.29 5.65
CA ASN A 180 -25.03 6.31 4.71
C ASN A 180 -26.35 5.76 5.21
N LEU A 181 -27.35 5.69 4.33
CA LEU A 181 -28.66 5.09 4.60
C LEU A 181 -28.95 4.02 3.57
N ILE A 182 -29.05 2.77 4.02
CA ILE A 182 -29.27 1.59 3.18
C ILE A 182 -30.69 1.07 3.41
N ILE A 183 -31.47 0.98 2.32
CA ILE A 183 -32.82 0.43 2.30
C ILE A 183 -32.94 -0.54 1.11
N GLY A 184 -32.53 -1.79 1.32
CA GLY A 184 -32.52 -2.81 0.27
C GLY A 184 -31.56 -2.45 -0.87
N SER A 185 -32.06 -2.35 -2.10
CA SER A 185 -31.27 -1.90 -3.26
C SER A 185 -30.95 -0.41 -3.27
N VAL A 186 -31.43 0.40 -2.33
CA VAL A 186 -31.17 1.85 -2.33
C VAL A 186 -30.13 2.21 -1.28
N LEU A 187 -29.05 2.88 -1.70
CA LEU A 187 -28.08 3.54 -0.83
C LEU A 187 -28.16 5.06 -1.06
N MET A 188 -28.41 5.80 0.01
CA MET A 188 -28.34 7.26 0.03
C MET A 188 -27.17 7.70 0.90
N THR A 189 -26.47 8.74 0.46
CA THR A 189 -25.30 9.27 1.16
C THR A 189 -25.40 10.78 1.33
N ALA A 190 -25.07 11.29 2.50
CA ALA A 190 -24.95 12.72 2.77
C ALA A 190 -23.64 13.03 3.49
N ARG A 191 -23.17 14.28 3.39
CA ARG A 191 -22.02 14.77 4.16
C ARG A 191 -22.55 15.65 5.30
N TYR A 192 -22.04 15.46 6.53
CA TYR A 192 -22.53 16.20 7.69
C TYR A 192 -22.28 17.71 7.60
N LYS A 193 -21.07 18.13 7.22
CA LYS A 193 -20.72 19.54 6.95
C LYS A 193 -20.16 19.68 5.53
N PRO A 194 -21.02 19.72 4.49
CA PRO A 194 -20.57 19.70 3.10
C PRO A 194 -19.74 20.93 2.70
N HIS A 195 -19.92 22.05 3.39
CA HIS A 195 -19.18 23.30 3.18
C HIS A 195 -18.03 23.49 4.18
N ASN A 196 -17.67 22.46 4.96
CA ASN A 196 -16.51 22.55 5.83
C ASN A 196 -15.23 22.71 4.99
N LEU A 197 -14.49 23.77 5.27
CA LEU A 197 -13.24 24.10 4.59
C LEU A 197 -12.01 23.74 5.42
N MET A 198 -12.19 23.32 6.68
CA MET A 198 -11.08 22.97 7.56
C MET A 198 -10.76 21.48 7.45
N PRO A 199 -9.48 21.09 7.30
CA PRO A 199 -9.11 19.68 7.38
C PRO A 199 -9.27 19.16 8.81
N SER A 200 -9.32 17.84 8.94
CA SER A 200 -9.18 17.15 10.22
C SER A 200 -7.94 16.28 10.21
N ALA A 201 -7.26 16.20 11.35
CA ALA A 201 -6.13 15.31 11.52
C ALA A 201 -6.18 14.62 12.88
N SER A 202 -5.85 13.33 12.88
CA SER A 202 -5.80 12.49 14.08
C SER A 202 -4.41 11.90 14.20
N LEU A 203 -3.80 11.98 15.39
CA LEU A 203 -2.52 11.36 15.67
C LEU A 203 -2.73 9.86 15.94
N ILE A 204 -2.22 9.02 15.05
CA ILE A 204 -2.37 7.56 15.12
C ILE A 204 -1.28 6.93 15.98
N SER A 205 -0.05 7.38 15.83
CA SER A 205 1.08 6.85 16.62
C SER A 205 2.26 7.79 16.65
N GLU A 206 3.09 7.61 17.66
CA GLU A 206 4.38 8.28 17.83
C GLU A 206 5.47 7.21 17.97
N ASN A 207 6.63 7.42 17.32
CA ASN A 207 7.82 6.59 17.50
C ASN A 207 7.64 5.08 17.29
N ALA A 208 6.66 4.69 16.47
CA ALA A 208 6.35 3.29 16.15
C ALA A 208 7.43 2.58 15.32
N ASN A 209 8.27 3.31 14.60
CA ASN A 209 9.35 2.73 13.79
C ASN A 209 10.56 2.34 14.64
N ALA A 210 11.46 1.52 14.13
CA ALA A 210 12.74 1.25 14.78
C ALA A 210 13.69 2.46 14.69
N GLU A 211 14.54 2.65 15.69
CA GLU A 211 15.64 3.62 15.63
C GLU A 211 16.66 3.22 14.56
N VAL A 212 17.32 4.21 13.97
CA VAL A 212 18.41 3.98 13.02
C VAL A 212 19.67 3.67 13.82
N PRO A 213 20.25 2.46 13.69
CA PRO A 213 21.43 2.09 14.47
C PRO A 213 22.68 2.80 13.94
N ALA A 214 23.47 3.34 14.87
CA ALA A 214 24.79 3.92 14.56
C ALA A 214 25.76 2.83 14.07
N PRO A 215 26.54 3.09 13.00
CA PRO A 215 27.61 2.21 12.56
C PRO A 215 28.65 1.98 13.66
N LYS A 216 29.16 0.74 13.77
CA LYS A 216 30.20 0.37 14.75
C LYS A 216 31.49 1.18 14.57
N GLU A 217 31.80 1.56 13.33
CA GLU A 217 33.01 2.31 12.94
C GLU A 217 32.96 3.79 13.38
N ILE A 218 31.76 4.36 13.51
CA ILE A 218 31.56 5.72 14.06
C ILE A 218 31.68 5.71 15.59
N MET A 219 31.40 4.56 16.23
CA MET A 219 31.55 4.42 17.70
C MET A 219 33.01 4.23 18.13
N ASN A 220 33.90 3.76 17.25
CA ASN A 220 35.32 3.61 17.55
C ASN A 220 36.06 4.92 17.24
N LYS A 221 36.52 5.62 18.29
CA LYS A 221 37.27 6.90 18.22
C LYS A 221 38.65 6.82 17.53
N GLU A 222 38.99 5.71 16.89
CA GLU A 222 40.29 5.46 16.24
C GLU A 222 40.17 5.31 14.71
N SER A 223 39.20 5.99 14.11
CA SER A 223 39.05 6.00 12.65
C SER A 223 40.01 7.03 12.00
N PRO A 224 40.81 6.64 11.00
CA PRO A 224 41.75 7.54 10.32
C PRO A 224 41.00 8.66 9.60
N ALA A 225 41.69 9.78 9.35
CA ALA A 225 41.19 11.09 8.91
C ALA A 225 40.55 11.16 7.50
N GLY A 226 39.74 10.18 7.10
CA GLY A 226 39.09 10.10 5.80
C GLY A 226 37.67 9.51 5.78
N LEU A 227 37.07 9.22 6.94
CA LEU A 227 35.68 8.72 7.02
C LEU A 227 34.66 9.87 6.98
N ALA A 228 33.57 9.66 6.24
CA ALA A 228 32.50 10.62 5.98
C ALA A 228 31.95 11.26 7.29
N ASP A 229 31.62 12.56 7.22
CA ASP A 229 30.99 13.32 8.31
C ASP A 229 29.85 12.49 8.96
N PRO A 230 29.91 12.16 10.27
CA PRO A 230 28.90 11.35 10.96
C PRO A 230 27.47 11.87 10.76
N GLN A 231 27.30 13.19 10.64
CA GLN A 231 26.01 13.80 10.33
C GLN A 231 25.50 13.42 8.94
N ARG A 232 26.39 13.44 7.95
CA ARG A 232 26.07 13.02 6.59
C ARG A 232 25.66 11.56 6.55
N VAL A 233 26.35 10.69 7.31
CA VAL A 233 26.02 9.25 7.43
C VAL A 233 24.68 9.04 8.13
N PHE A 234 24.39 9.78 9.19
CA PHE A 234 23.10 9.71 9.88
C PHE A 234 21.95 10.14 8.95
N ARG A 235 22.08 11.28 8.27
CA ARG A 235 21.06 11.81 7.36
C ARG A 235 20.78 10.86 6.20
N SER A 236 21.82 10.25 5.63
CA SER A 236 21.67 9.31 4.51
C SER A 236 20.92 8.06 4.97
N ARG A 237 21.28 7.51 6.13
CA ARG A 237 20.59 6.35 6.72
C ARG A 237 19.17 6.65 7.17
N LEU A 238 18.92 7.83 7.73
CA LEU A 238 17.57 8.28 8.07
C LEU A 238 16.70 8.37 6.81
N PHE A 239 17.17 9.05 5.77
CA PHE A 239 16.42 9.20 4.53
C PHE A 239 16.11 7.85 3.88
N MET A 240 17.10 6.94 3.82
CA MET A 240 16.89 5.57 3.34
C MET A 240 15.88 4.78 4.20
N SER A 241 15.93 4.95 5.52
CA SER A 241 14.95 4.36 6.44
C SER A 241 13.53 4.87 6.16
N VAL A 242 13.37 6.16 5.88
CA VAL A 242 12.09 6.74 5.48
C VAL A 242 11.59 6.09 4.19
N LEU A 243 12.41 6.04 3.14
CA LEU A 243 12.01 5.43 1.87
C LEU A 243 11.58 3.98 2.04
N LYS A 244 12.36 3.17 2.77
CA LYS A 244 12.03 1.78 3.08
C LYS A 244 10.71 1.66 3.84
N THR A 245 10.46 2.56 4.80
CA THR A 245 9.22 2.60 5.58
C THR A 245 8.04 2.92 4.68
N LEU A 246 8.19 3.87 3.76
CA LEU A 246 7.14 4.25 2.80
C LEU A 246 6.83 3.12 1.82
N GLU A 247 7.85 2.48 1.23
CA GLU A 247 7.67 1.34 0.33
C GLU A 247 7.00 0.14 1.02
N SER A 248 7.34 -0.11 2.29
CA SER A 248 6.78 -1.23 3.05
C SER A 248 5.34 -0.97 3.49
N ASN A 249 5.01 0.27 3.86
CA ASN A 249 3.67 0.62 4.35
C ASN A 249 2.68 0.97 3.24
N TYR A 250 3.17 1.45 2.09
CA TYR A 250 2.37 1.80 0.91
C TYR A 250 2.83 1.03 -0.33
N PRO A 251 2.69 -0.29 -0.32
CA PRO A 251 3.05 -1.11 -1.46
C PRO A 251 2.20 -0.75 -2.68
N GLY A 252 2.84 -0.73 -3.86
CA GLY A 252 2.19 -0.23 -5.08
C GLY A 252 2.08 1.27 -5.23
N CYS A 253 2.69 2.01 -4.31
CA CYS A 253 2.78 3.46 -4.41
C CYS A 253 4.19 3.90 -4.81
N THR A 254 4.25 4.87 -5.72
CA THR A 254 5.49 5.55 -6.10
C THR A 254 5.81 6.66 -5.10
N ILE A 255 7.08 6.85 -4.75
CA ILE A 255 7.53 7.93 -3.86
C ILE A 255 8.01 9.09 -4.71
N TRP A 256 7.42 10.25 -4.53
CA TRP A 256 7.72 11.47 -5.28
C TRP A 256 8.40 12.47 -4.39
N ASP A 257 9.44 13.11 -4.92
CA ASP A 257 10.06 14.27 -4.31
C ASP A 257 9.34 15.53 -4.77
N ALA A 258 8.50 16.09 -3.90
CA ALA A 258 7.74 17.31 -4.19
C ALA A 258 8.57 18.59 -3.93
N GLY A 259 9.76 18.46 -3.34
CA GLY A 259 10.72 19.54 -3.18
C GLY A 259 11.02 19.93 -1.73
N LYS A 260 11.76 21.03 -1.59
CA LYS A 260 12.17 21.59 -0.30
C LYS A 260 10.97 22.29 0.36
N MET A 261 10.88 22.15 1.68
CA MET A 261 9.88 22.80 2.52
C MET A 261 10.59 23.73 3.52
N SER A 262 10.08 24.96 3.65
CA SER A 262 10.57 25.92 4.66
C SER A 262 9.74 25.75 5.93
N LEU A 263 10.38 25.74 7.09
CA LEU A 263 9.70 25.65 8.38
C LEU A 263 9.91 26.89 9.22
N LYS A 264 8.89 27.26 10.01
CA LYS A 264 9.02 28.27 11.07
C LYS A 264 8.66 27.64 12.41
N VAL A 265 9.62 27.62 13.33
CA VAL A 265 9.43 27.15 14.72
C VAL A 265 9.49 28.38 15.62
N ASP A 266 8.44 28.60 16.42
CA ASP A 266 8.29 29.79 17.26
C ASP A 266 8.48 31.11 16.49
N ASP A 267 7.83 31.20 15.32
CA ASP A 267 7.91 32.32 14.34
C ASP A 267 9.31 32.60 13.76
N LYS A 268 10.30 31.76 14.03
CA LYS A 268 11.65 31.87 13.48
C LYS A 268 11.88 30.84 12.37
N PRO A 269 12.55 31.20 11.26
CA PRO A 269 12.96 30.23 10.25
C PRO A 269 13.79 29.11 10.90
N TYR A 270 13.37 27.87 10.70
CA TYR A 270 14.11 26.71 11.15
C TYR A 270 15.38 26.56 10.29
N PRO A 271 16.57 26.41 10.89
CA PRO A 271 17.82 26.53 10.16
C PRO A 271 18.20 25.28 9.37
N TYR A 272 17.55 24.14 9.60
CA TYR A 272 17.92 22.87 8.98
C TYR A 272 16.95 22.46 7.85
N PRO A 273 17.43 21.73 6.84
CA PRO A 273 16.61 21.33 5.69
C PRO A 273 15.41 20.45 6.07
N ALA A 274 14.29 20.65 5.38
CA ALA A 274 13.15 19.74 5.36
C ALA A 274 12.76 19.37 3.93
N ARG A 275 12.35 18.12 3.74
CA ARG A 275 11.92 17.58 2.43
C ARG A 275 10.49 17.10 2.48
N PHE A 276 9.73 17.44 1.44
CA PHE A 276 8.37 16.98 1.25
C PHE A 276 8.34 15.85 0.22
N LEU A 277 8.00 14.65 0.68
CA LEU A 277 7.80 13.46 -0.15
C LEU A 277 6.31 13.13 -0.23
N VAL A 278 5.88 12.56 -1.35
CA VAL A 278 4.49 12.18 -1.59
C VAL A 278 4.43 10.75 -2.09
N CYS A 279 3.71 9.88 -1.40
CA CYS A 279 3.40 8.55 -1.91
C CYS A 279 2.12 8.62 -2.74
N ARG A 280 2.19 8.10 -3.97
CA ARG A 280 1.08 8.10 -4.93
C ARG A 280 0.77 6.68 -5.37
N ASP A 281 -0.49 6.27 -5.23
CA ASP A 281 -1.02 5.02 -5.76
C ASP A 281 -0.81 5.00 -7.27
N PHE A 282 -0.06 4.00 -7.73
CA PHE A 282 0.34 3.87 -9.11
C PHE A 282 -0.85 3.79 -10.08
N GLU A 283 -1.97 3.20 -9.66
CA GLU A 283 -3.16 3.03 -10.51
C GLU A 283 -4.03 4.29 -10.57
N LYS A 284 -3.97 5.12 -9.52
CA LYS A 284 -4.81 6.33 -9.40
C LYS A 284 -4.11 7.59 -9.91
N ARG A 285 -2.83 7.49 -10.30
CA ARG A 285 -2.08 8.63 -10.84
C ARG A 285 -2.45 8.94 -12.30
N ASN A 286 -2.34 10.20 -12.67
CA ASN A 286 -2.38 10.65 -14.05
C ASN A 286 -1.14 10.10 -14.78
N LYS A 287 -1.36 9.28 -15.81
CA LYS A 287 -0.29 8.64 -16.59
C LYS A 287 0.36 9.59 -17.60
N ASP A 288 -0.26 10.73 -17.87
CA ASP A 288 0.22 11.72 -18.82
C ASP A 288 1.33 12.61 -18.26
N VAL A 289 1.55 12.61 -16.93
CA VAL A 289 2.62 13.38 -16.29
C VAL A 289 3.96 12.67 -16.52
N GLU A 290 4.87 13.35 -17.22
CA GLU A 290 6.22 12.84 -17.47
C GLU A 290 7.07 12.83 -16.20
N THR A 291 7.88 11.78 -16.02
CA THR A 291 8.67 11.56 -14.80
C THR A 291 10.14 11.44 -15.07
N VAL A 292 10.93 11.84 -14.05
CA VAL A 292 12.35 11.52 -13.96
C VAL A 292 12.55 10.62 -12.77
N ASP A 293 13.20 9.48 -13.01
CA ASP A 293 13.28 8.39 -12.05
C ASP A 293 14.71 8.23 -11.54
N PHE A 294 14.85 8.23 -10.22
CA PHE A 294 16.13 8.13 -9.55
C PHE A 294 16.21 6.89 -8.67
N LYS A 295 17.31 6.16 -8.84
CA LYS A 295 17.78 5.14 -7.90
C LYS A 295 18.54 5.83 -6.77
N VAL A 296 18.06 5.67 -5.54
CA VAL A 296 18.72 6.21 -4.35
C VAL A 296 19.73 5.19 -3.83
N LYS A 297 20.95 5.64 -3.53
CA LYS A 297 22.01 4.84 -2.90
C LYS A 297 22.47 5.49 -1.60
N CYS A 298 22.67 4.67 -0.58
CA CYS A 298 23.37 5.07 0.64
C CYS A 298 24.87 4.94 0.37
N PRO A 299 25.67 6.02 0.46
CA PRO A 299 27.11 5.96 0.15
C PRO A 299 27.87 4.95 1.03
N ASP A 300 27.38 4.68 2.25
CA ASP A 300 28.03 3.80 3.22
C ASP A 300 27.41 2.39 3.34
N SER A 301 26.63 1.92 2.35
CA SER A 301 26.14 0.53 2.37
C SER A 301 27.17 -0.42 1.76
N GLU A 302 27.74 -1.31 2.58
CA GLU A 302 28.63 -2.42 2.16
C GLU A 302 27.91 -3.44 1.25
N GLY A 303 27.60 -3.07 0.01
CA GLY A 303 27.09 -4.00 -1.01
C GLY A 303 25.63 -4.46 -0.87
N ASN A 304 24.93 -4.12 0.23
CA ASN A 304 23.47 -4.28 0.31
C ASN A 304 22.78 -3.09 -0.37
N GLU A 305 22.74 -3.11 -1.70
CA GLU A 305 22.08 -2.09 -2.52
C GLU A 305 20.58 -1.99 -2.18
N THR A 306 20.23 -1.12 -1.24
CA THR A 306 18.84 -0.72 -1.07
C THR A 306 18.56 0.33 -2.13
N VAL A 307 18.01 -0.09 -3.26
CA VAL A 307 17.68 0.82 -4.36
C VAL A 307 16.21 1.24 -4.23
N ALA A 308 15.92 2.10 -3.27
CA ALA A 308 14.64 2.79 -3.27
C ALA A 308 14.55 3.68 -4.53
N THR A 309 13.35 3.84 -5.09
CA THR A 309 13.15 4.70 -6.27
C THR A 309 12.38 5.96 -5.90
N ILE A 310 12.93 7.12 -6.24
CA ILE A 310 12.26 8.42 -6.10
C ILE A 310 11.96 8.97 -7.48
N LEU A 311 10.76 9.54 -7.64
CA LEU A 311 10.31 10.17 -8.86
C LEU A 311 10.22 11.68 -8.68
N ARG A 312 10.48 12.41 -9.77
CA ARG A 312 10.16 13.84 -9.91
C ARG A 312 9.30 14.05 -11.14
N ALA A 313 8.38 15.01 -11.07
CA ALA A 313 7.68 15.46 -12.27
C ALA A 313 8.66 16.24 -13.15
N ARG A 314 8.59 16.01 -14.46
CA ARG A 314 9.39 16.78 -15.42
C ARG A 314 8.94 18.24 -15.50
N ASP A 315 7.63 18.45 -15.40
CA ASP A 315 7.03 19.76 -15.14
C ASP A 315 6.57 19.80 -13.67
N PRO A 316 7.24 20.57 -12.80
CA PRO A 316 6.86 20.67 -11.39
C PRO A 316 5.50 21.34 -11.12
N SER A 317 4.88 21.96 -12.13
CA SER A 317 3.53 22.53 -12.03
C SER A 317 2.43 21.48 -12.20
N GLU A 318 2.75 20.32 -12.77
CA GLU A 318 1.82 19.21 -12.94
C GLU A 318 1.69 18.38 -11.66
N ASP A 319 0.45 18.07 -11.27
CA ASP A 319 0.16 17.16 -10.16
C ASP A 319 -0.34 15.80 -10.70
N PRO A 320 0.41 14.70 -10.49
CA PRO A 320 -0.03 13.37 -10.89
C PRO A 320 -1.31 12.88 -10.17
N GLY A 321 -1.76 13.52 -9.09
CA GLY A 321 -2.85 13.00 -8.26
C GLY A 321 -2.55 11.64 -7.60
N GLY A 322 -3.59 10.93 -7.14
CA GLY A 322 -3.44 9.59 -6.56
C GLY A 322 -2.69 9.53 -5.22
N ILE A 323 -2.64 10.63 -4.46
CA ILE A 323 -1.89 10.70 -3.20
C ILE A 323 -2.52 9.79 -2.14
N VAL A 324 -1.67 9.04 -1.44
CA VAL A 324 -2.05 8.19 -0.31
C VAL A 324 -1.28 8.51 0.98
N CYS A 325 -0.11 9.14 0.87
CA CYS A 325 0.67 9.59 2.02
C CYS A 325 1.42 10.88 1.70
N LEU A 326 1.40 11.83 2.64
CA LEU A 326 2.31 12.96 2.73
C LEU A 326 3.42 12.58 3.72
N ALA A 327 4.68 12.77 3.34
CA ALA A 327 5.82 12.31 4.12
C ALA A 327 6.88 13.42 4.24
N ILE A 328 7.21 13.79 5.46
CA ILE A 328 8.04 14.97 5.73
C ILE A 328 9.28 14.54 6.49
N VAL A 329 10.46 14.77 5.90
CA VAL A 329 11.75 14.46 6.54
C VAL A 329 12.42 15.76 6.94
N VAL A 330 12.64 15.97 8.24
CA VAL A 330 13.25 17.17 8.80
C VAL A 330 14.58 16.81 9.44
N ASN A 331 15.65 17.45 8.97
CA ASN A 331 16.95 17.36 9.61
C ASN A 331 16.94 18.09 10.96
N VAL A 332 17.71 17.58 11.90
CA VAL A 332 17.87 18.16 13.24
C VAL A 332 19.28 18.70 13.42
N ASP A 333 19.50 19.28 14.60
CA ASP A 333 20.75 19.91 14.98
C ASP A 333 21.99 19.03 14.70
N PRO A 334 22.94 19.50 13.86
CA PRO A 334 24.13 18.75 13.51
C PRO A 334 25.15 18.63 14.65
N GLU A 335 24.98 19.31 15.77
CA GLU A 335 25.90 19.19 16.91
C GLU A 335 25.89 17.78 17.54
N ASP A 336 24.80 17.03 17.41
CA ASP A 336 24.74 15.63 17.87
C ASP A 336 24.98 14.67 16.70
N PRO A 337 26.19 14.10 16.52
CA PRO A 337 26.56 13.27 15.37
C PRO A 337 25.65 12.06 15.14
N TRP A 338 24.89 11.64 16.15
CA TRP A 338 23.87 10.60 16.00
C TRP A 338 22.65 10.91 16.89
N PRO A 339 21.74 11.78 16.44
CA PRO A 339 20.63 12.29 17.24
C PRO A 339 19.79 11.17 17.83
N LYS A 340 19.70 11.08 19.15
CA LYS A 340 18.77 10.16 19.82
C LYS A 340 17.34 10.69 19.74
N ARG A 341 16.37 9.82 20.03
CA ARG A 341 14.97 10.25 20.22
C ARG A 341 14.87 11.20 21.41
N ASP A 342 14.23 12.33 21.16
CA ASP A 342 13.92 13.37 22.12
C ASP A 342 12.65 14.09 21.65
N MET A 343 11.51 13.49 21.95
CA MET A 343 10.20 14.02 21.58
C MET A 343 10.00 15.44 22.11
N ASP A 344 10.42 15.73 23.35
CA ASP A 344 10.23 17.06 23.95
C ASP A 344 10.96 18.14 23.15
N LYS A 345 12.19 17.85 22.68
CA LYS A 345 12.94 18.74 21.80
C LYS A 345 12.31 18.87 20.41
N HIS A 346 11.77 17.79 19.85
CA HIS A 346 11.34 17.74 18.45
C HIS A 346 9.84 18.03 18.22
N VAL A 347 9.01 18.05 19.26
CA VAL A 347 7.56 18.36 19.17
C VAL A 347 7.28 19.72 18.50
N PRO A 348 7.97 20.83 18.84
CA PRO A 348 7.73 22.11 18.15
C PRO A 348 8.05 22.05 16.66
N ILE A 349 9.11 21.31 16.29
CA ILE A 349 9.53 21.11 14.90
C ILE A 349 8.48 20.30 14.14
N MET A 350 7.98 19.22 14.75
CA MET A 350 6.92 18.39 14.19
C MET A 350 5.60 19.14 14.09
N GLY A 351 5.29 20.04 15.03
CA GLY A 351 4.12 20.92 14.96
C GLY A 351 4.20 21.89 13.78
N ALA A 352 5.36 22.54 13.57
CA ALA A 352 5.59 23.39 12.41
C ALA A 352 5.49 22.61 11.10
N ALA A 353 6.13 21.44 11.03
CA ALA A 353 6.06 20.55 9.88
C ALA A 353 4.64 20.08 9.58
N PHE A 354 3.86 19.77 10.62
CA PHE A 354 2.45 19.40 10.48
C PHE A 354 1.61 20.55 9.90
N GLY A 355 1.82 21.77 10.38
CA GLY A 355 1.15 22.97 9.87
C GLY A 355 1.40 23.19 8.39
N GLU A 356 2.67 23.28 7.98
CA GLU A 356 3.06 23.46 6.58
C GLU A 356 2.59 22.30 5.70
N ALA A 357 2.75 21.06 6.17
CA ALA A 357 2.32 19.90 5.43
C ALA A 357 0.80 19.83 5.22
N SER A 358 0.03 20.25 6.22
CA SER A 358 -1.42 20.32 6.11
C SER A 358 -1.84 21.36 5.06
N MET A 359 -1.16 22.51 4.98
CA MET A 359 -1.44 23.53 3.95
C MET A 359 -1.13 23.01 2.54
N HIS A 360 0.03 22.37 2.35
CA HIS A 360 0.38 21.75 1.08
C HIS A 360 -0.58 20.60 0.71
N GLY A 361 -0.91 19.74 1.68
CA GLY A 361 -1.86 18.65 1.52
C GLY A 361 -3.25 19.12 1.12
N LEU A 362 -3.75 20.19 1.77
CA LEU A 362 -4.97 20.87 1.37
C LEU A 362 -4.89 21.31 -0.09
N ARG A 363 -3.87 22.06 -0.49
CA ARG A 363 -3.74 22.55 -1.86
C ARG A 363 -3.74 21.41 -2.88
N MET A 364 -2.97 20.35 -2.63
CA MET A 364 -2.95 19.16 -3.48
C MET A 364 -4.34 18.51 -3.57
N SER A 365 -5.08 18.52 -2.46
CA SER A 365 -6.44 17.99 -2.43
C SER A 365 -7.46 18.78 -3.22
N PHE A 366 -7.40 20.10 -3.12
CA PHE A 366 -8.26 20.98 -3.91
C PHE A 366 -8.01 20.87 -5.41
N MET A 367 -6.75 20.70 -5.82
CA MET A 367 -6.37 20.62 -7.23
C MET A 367 -6.90 19.33 -7.87
N LYS A 368 -6.53 18.15 -7.36
CA LYS A 368 -7.00 16.84 -7.89
C LYS A 368 -6.88 15.65 -6.93
N GLY A 369 -6.39 15.81 -5.70
CA GLY A 369 -5.84 14.68 -4.94
C GLY A 369 -6.59 14.33 -3.66
N PHE A 370 -7.22 13.18 -3.57
CA PHE A 370 -7.56 12.54 -2.28
C PHE A 370 -8.59 13.27 -1.35
N ASP A 371 -9.51 12.49 -0.78
CA ASP A 371 -10.35 12.94 0.36
C ASP A 371 -9.64 12.67 1.71
N ARG A 372 -8.84 11.61 1.77
CA ARG A 372 -8.08 11.19 2.96
C ARG A 372 -6.71 10.63 2.56
N CYS A 373 -5.69 10.91 3.36
CA CYS A 373 -4.38 10.30 3.23
C CYS A 373 -3.70 10.17 4.61
N ALA A 374 -2.61 9.41 4.66
CA ALA A 374 -1.73 9.44 5.81
C ALA A 374 -0.80 10.67 5.75
N LEU A 375 -0.41 11.20 6.90
CA LEU A 375 0.59 12.25 7.03
C LEU A 375 1.64 11.78 8.02
N ARG A 376 2.89 11.70 7.58
CA ARG A 376 4.01 11.20 8.39
C ARG A 376 5.11 12.24 8.48
N ILE A 377 5.60 12.48 9.69
CA ILE A 377 6.66 13.44 9.96
C ILE A 377 7.79 12.71 10.67
N TRP A 378 9.01 12.91 10.17
CA TRP A 378 10.26 12.52 10.80
C TRP A 378 11.04 13.79 11.16
N ALA A 379 11.38 13.95 12.43
CA ALA A 379 12.31 14.96 12.91
C ALA A 379 13.49 14.25 13.58
N GLY A 380 14.59 14.11 12.84
CA GLY A 380 15.66 13.20 13.24
C GLY A 380 15.12 11.77 13.37
N GLN A 381 15.26 11.15 14.54
CA GLN A 381 14.73 9.80 14.81
C GLN A 381 13.30 9.77 15.36
N ASP A 382 12.74 10.93 15.71
CA ASP A 382 11.37 11.03 16.23
C ASP A 382 10.37 11.06 15.09
N THR A 383 9.24 10.39 15.29
CA THR A 383 8.23 10.20 14.25
C THR A 383 6.83 10.41 14.79
N ARG A 384 5.98 11.05 13.99
CA ARG A 384 4.54 11.11 14.20
C ARG A 384 3.79 10.67 12.96
N HIS A 385 2.78 9.84 13.15
CA HIS A 385 1.88 9.38 12.11
C HIS A 385 0.48 9.91 12.38
N TYR A 386 -0.08 10.60 11.40
CA TYR A 386 -1.42 11.13 11.45
C TYR A 386 -2.25 10.56 10.29
N THR A 387 -3.56 10.47 10.49
CA THR A 387 -4.49 10.49 9.37
C THR A 387 -4.89 11.93 9.08
N PHE A 388 -4.86 12.33 7.82
CA PHE A 388 -5.24 13.66 7.34
C PHE A 388 -6.45 13.55 6.41
N ILE A 389 -7.51 14.30 6.74
CA ILE A 389 -8.76 14.33 5.98
C ILE A 389 -8.93 15.72 5.42
N ALA A 390 -8.94 15.80 4.10
CA ALA A 390 -9.11 17.05 3.40
C ALA A 390 -10.59 17.44 3.36
N PRO A 391 -10.88 18.76 3.27
CA PRO A 391 -12.16 19.28 2.87
C PRO A 391 -12.59 18.68 1.53
N HIS A 392 -13.89 18.57 1.40
CA HIS A 392 -14.53 17.88 0.30
C HIS A 392 -14.71 18.71 -0.97
N VAL A 393 -14.08 19.89 -1.01
CA VAL A 393 -14.26 20.86 -2.09
C VAL A 393 -13.26 20.53 -3.19
N LYS A 394 -13.79 20.18 -4.37
CA LYS A 394 -13.00 20.14 -5.59
C LYS A 394 -12.95 21.56 -6.13
N GLY A 395 -11.79 22.20 -6.08
CA GLY A 395 -11.57 23.43 -6.84
C GLY A 395 -11.64 23.07 -8.33
N GLN A 396 -12.33 23.88 -9.14
CA GLN A 396 -12.35 23.67 -10.58
C GLN A 396 -11.37 24.60 -11.30
N THR A 397 -10.94 25.69 -10.65
CA THR A 397 -10.04 26.70 -11.24
C THR A 397 -8.89 27.09 -10.31
N ALA A 398 -7.81 27.65 -10.88
CA ALA A 398 -6.69 28.19 -10.12
C ALA A 398 -7.06 29.43 -9.27
N GLU A 399 -8.11 30.16 -9.67
CA GLU A 399 -8.64 31.32 -8.95
C GLU A 399 -9.39 30.89 -7.67
N ASP A 400 -10.14 29.79 -7.74
CA ASP A 400 -10.76 29.17 -6.56
C ASP A 400 -9.70 28.78 -5.51
N LEU A 401 -8.55 28.28 -5.99
CA LEU A 401 -7.43 27.87 -5.14
C LEU A 401 -6.79 29.06 -4.41
N GLN A 402 -6.61 30.18 -5.10
CA GLN A 402 -6.00 31.39 -4.53
C GLN A 402 -6.94 32.04 -3.52
N GLN A 403 -8.22 32.22 -3.87
CA GLN A 403 -9.23 32.77 -2.95
C GLN A 403 -9.40 31.88 -1.71
N PHE A 404 -9.35 30.56 -1.89
CA PHE A 404 -9.41 29.59 -0.79
C PHE A 404 -8.17 29.67 0.12
N SER A 405 -6.98 29.75 -0.46
CA SER A 405 -5.72 29.91 0.28
C SER A 405 -5.72 31.19 1.11
N ASP A 406 -6.13 32.31 0.52
CA ASP A 406 -6.17 33.61 1.18
C ASP A 406 -7.21 33.64 2.32
N LEU A 407 -8.35 32.97 2.13
CA LEU A 407 -9.43 32.88 3.12
C LEU A 407 -9.06 32.01 4.33
N LEU A 408 -8.36 30.89 4.11
CA LEU A 408 -8.06 29.94 5.20
C LEU A 408 -6.79 30.24 5.95
N PHE A 409 -5.73 30.64 5.26
CA PHE A 409 -4.41 30.71 5.87
C PHE A 409 -4.06 32.12 6.37
N GLY A 410 -4.72 33.16 5.83
CA GLY A 410 -4.53 34.56 6.27
C GLY A 410 -3.07 35.04 6.23
N LYS A 411 -2.21 34.32 5.51
CA LYS A 411 -0.76 34.51 5.38
C LYS A 411 -0.34 34.08 3.97
N GLU A 412 0.74 34.67 3.48
CA GLU A 412 1.35 34.32 2.21
C GLU A 412 1.83 32.86 2.24
N PHE A 413 1.27 32.04 1.36
CA PHE A 413 1.63 30.63 1.20
C PHE A 413 3.03 30.52 0.60
N ASP A 414 3.98 29.89 1.30
CA ASP A 414 5.31 29.58 0.74
C ASP A 414 5.18 28.30 -0.10
N PRO A 415 5.23 28.37 -1.45
CA PRO A 415 5.13 27.17 -2.25
C PRO A 415 6.30 26.23 -2.00
N LEU A 416 6.05 24.92 -2.18
CA LEU A 416 7.14 23.96 -2.27
C LEU A 416 8.13 24.45 -3.33
N LYS A 417 9.41 24.16 -3.10
CA LYS A 417 10.50 24.53 -4.01
C LYS A 417 11.02 23.24 -4.67
N PRO A 418 10.39 22.78 -5.77
CA PRO A 418 10.93 21.71 -6.59
C PRO A 418 12.36 22.00 -7.05
N ALA A 419 13.08 20.95 -7.45
CA ALA A 419 14.39 21.12 -8.05
C ALA A 419 14.28 21.98 -9.33
N PRO A 420 15.10 23.05 -9.50
CA PRO A 420 15.06 23.90 -10.69
C PRO A 420 15.32 23.13 -11.98
N ASN A 421 16.18 22.10 -11.89
CA ASN A 421 16.38 21.09 -12.92
C ASN A 421 15.94 19.74 -12.34
N PRO A 422 14.78 19.19 -12.76
CA PRO A 422 14.29 17.90 -12.27
C PRO A 422 15.27 16.74 -12.51
N GLU A 423 16.16 16.86 -13.50
CA GLU A 423 17.20 15.86 -13.79
C GLU A 423 18.45 15.98 -12.90
N ASP A 424 18.63 17.12 -12.23
CA ASP A 424 19.74 17.35 -11.30
C ASP A 424 19.33 16.98 -9.88
N ALA A 425 20.00 15.97 -9.35
CA ALA A 425 19.68 15.38 -8.06
C ALA A 425 20.65 15.80 -6.93
N SER A 426 21.61 16.68 -7.23
CA SER A 426 22.66 17.14 -6.30
C SER A 426 22.12 17.72 -5.00
N ASP A 427 20.91 18.27 -5.01
CA ASP A 427 20.30 18.93 -3.88
C ASP A 427 19.93 17.98 -2.72
N LEU A 428 19.53 16.74 -3.03
CA LEU A 428 19.30 15.70 -2.03
C LEU A 428 20.62 15.11 -1.51
N GLU A 429 21.65 15.06 -2.34
CA GLU A 429 22.99 14.63 -1.91
C GLU A 429 23.59 15.63 -0.91
N GLU A 430 23.44 16.93 -1.18
CA GLU A 430 23.91 17.99 -0.30
C GLU A 430 23.14 18.01 1.03
N THR A 431 21.81 17.90 0.98
CA THR A 431 20.97 18.08 2.17
C THR A 431 20.79 16.82 3.01
N PHE A 432 20.73 15.64 2.38
CA PHE A 432 20.48 14.35 3.04
C PHE A 432 21.60 13.34 2.87
N GLY A 433 22.67 13.63 2.12
CA GLY A 433 23.82 12.73 2.01
C GLY A 433 23.57 11.45 1.22
N VAL A 434 22.48 11.35 0.47
CA VAL A 434 22.17 10.20 -0.40
C VAL A 434 22.69 10.42 -1.81
N GLU A 435 23.15 9.38 -2.50
CA GLU A 435 23.53 9.48 -3.91
C GLU A 435 22.36 9.12 -4.81
N LEU A 436 22.17 9.87 -5.89
CA LEU A 436 21.06 9.66 -6.82
C LEU A 436 21.58 9.34 -8.21
N ARG A 437 21.17 8.18 -8.74
CA ARG A 437 21.50 7.76 -10.10
C ARG A 437 20.24 7.75 -10.95
N LYS A 438 20.23 8.56 -12.02
CA LYS A 438 19.15 8.54 -13.01
C LYS A 438 19.00 7.13 -13.57
N GLN A 439 17.80 6.57 -13.49
CA GLN A 439 17.52 5.27 -14.08
C GLN A 439 17.32 5.43 -15.59
N GLN A 440 18.09 4.71 -16.40
CA GLN A 440 17.83 4.65 -17.84
C GLN A 440 16.50 3.94 -18.10
N GLU A 441 15.75 4.39 -19.10
CA GLU A 441 14.43 3.88 -19.52
C GLU A 441 14.55 2.44 -20.09
N HIS A 442 14.77 1.47 -19.23
CA HIS A 442 14.64 0.05 -19.56
C HIS A 442 13.75 -0.60 -18.51
N ARG A 443 12.47 -0.84 -18.87
CA ARG A 443 11.45 -1.25 -17.90
C ARG A 443 10.49 -2.30 -18.48
N HIS A 444 10.67 -3.56 -18.05
CA HIS A 444 9.61 -4.59 -18.08
C HIS A 444 8.46 -4.25 -17.11
N TRP A 445 8.74 -3.44 -16.08
CA TRP A 445 7.80 -2.97 -15.08
C TRP A 445 7.77 -1.45 -15.05
N GLN A 446 6.58 -0.87 -15.00
CA GLN A 446 6.41 0.58 -15.07
C GLN A 446 7.05 1.36 -13.89
N SER A 447 7.29 0.72 -12.73
CA SER A 447 8.06 1.25 -11.59
C SER A 447 8.48 0.13 -10.61
N GLU A 448 9.46 0.39 -9.74
CA GLU A 448 9.83 -0.54 -8.65
C GLU A 448 8.65 -0.79 -7.70
N SER A 449 7.86 0.25 -7.38
CA SER A 449 6.66 0.10 -6.56
C SER A 449 5.60 -0.78 -7.20
N HIS A 450 5.43 -0.70 -8.53
CA HIS A 450 4.53 -1.58 -9.27
C HIS A 450 5.01 -3.04 -9.18
N PHE A 451 6.32 -3.28 -9.28
CA PHE A 451 6.89 -4.61 -9.02
C PHE A 451 6.63 -5.08 -7.58
N GLN A 452 6.83 -4.21 -6.57
CA GLN A 452 6.54 -4.56 -5.17
C GLN A 452 5.05 -4.85 -4.92
N LYS A 453 4.12 -4.14 -5.57
CA LYS A 453 2.67 -4.43 -5.51
C LYS A 453 2.35 -5.81 -6.03
N MET A 454 2.78 -6.10 -7.26
CA MET A 454 2.55 -7.39 -7.90
C MET A 454 3.16 -8.50 -7.05
N ARG A 455 4.34 -8.25 -6.47
CA ARG A 455 4.98 -9.16 -5.53
C ARG A 455 4.14 -9.39 -4.26
N GLN A 456 3.58 -8.34 -3.65
CA GLN A 456 2.71 -8.49 -2.49
C GLN A 456 1.42 -9.21 -2.83
N GLU A 457 0.76 -8.88 -3.93
CA GLU A 457 -0.46 -9.58 -4.36
C GLU A 457 -0.18 -11.07 -4.58
N MET A 458 0.96 -11.40 -5.21
CA MET A 458 1.40 -12.78 -5.34
C MET A 458 1.67 -13.43 -3.98
N ARG A 459 2.22 -12.68 -3.02
CA ARG A 459 2.45 -13.15 -1.65
C ARG A 459 1.16 -13.48 -0.93
N GLU A 460 0.18 -12.60 -0.98
CA GLU A 460 -1.13 -12.77 -0.34
C GLU A 460 -1.88 -13.95 -0.95
N ARG A 461 -1.85 -14.08 -2.28
CA ARG A 461 -2.42 -15.24 -2.98
C ARG A 461 -1.70 -16.55 -2.63
N ALA A 462 -0.37 -16.51 -2.49
CA ALA A 462 0.43 -17.66 -2.07
C ALA A 462 0.12 -18.08 -0.63
N GLN A 463 -0.09 -17.12 0.29
CA GLN A 463 -0.52 -17.42 1.66
C GLN A 463 -1.93 -18.01 1.70
N ALA A 464 -2.84 -17.56 0.84
CA ALA A 464 -4.20 -18.09 0.75
C ALA A 464 -4.27 -19.49 0.14
N ASN A 465 -3.33 -19.88 -0.73
CA ASN A 465 -3.28 -21.21 -1.33
C ASN A 465 -1.83 -21.70 -1.56
N PRO A 466 -1.15 -22.20 -0.50
CA PRO A 466 0.26 -22.57 -0.56
C PRO A 466 0.56 -23.67 -1.58
N GLU A 467 -0.25 -24.72 -1.64
CA GLU A 467 -0.05 -25.88 -2.52
C GLU A 467 -0.07 -25.49 -4.00
N ARG A 468 -1.03 -24.64 -4.41
CA ARG A 468 -1.11 -24.15 -5.79
C ARG A 468 0.13 -23.35 -6.18
N TYR A 469 0.63 -22.51 -5.28
CA TYR A 469 1.78 -21.66 -5.56
C TYR A 469 3.12 -22.41 -5.50
N GLU A 470 3.21 -23.49 -4.73
CA GLU A 470 4.34 -24.42 -4.78
C GLU A 470 4.47 -25.06 -6.17
N MET A 471 3.36 -25.55 -6.75
CA MET A 471 3.35 -26.09 -8.12
C MET A 471 3.72 -25.03 -9.17
N ILE A 472 3.25 -23.79 -9.00
CA ILE A 472 3.63 -22.67 -9.88
C ILE A 472 5.13 -22.36 -9.77
N ASN A 473 5.71 -22.40 -8.57
CA ASN A 473 7.14 -22.12 -8.37
C ASN A 473 8.04 -23.16 -9.06
N VAL A 474 7.66 -24.44 -9.06
CA VAL A 474 8.40 -25.49 -9.79
C VAL A 474 8.43 -25.18 -11.30
N LEU A 475 7.27 -24.86 -11.87
CA LEU A 475 7.15 -24.55 -13.30
C LEU A 475 7.87 -23.24 -13.67
N ALA A 476 7.67 -22.18 -12.88
CA ALA A 476 8.28 -20.88 -13.13
C ALA A 476 9.81 -20.92 -12.98
N GLY A 477 10.33 -21.60 -11.95
CA GLY A 477 11.77 -21.77 -11.75
C GLY A 477 12.43 -22.55 -12.89
N HIS A 478 11.75 -23.55 -13.44
CA HIS A 478 12.23 -24.25 -14.63
C HIS A 478 12.22 -23.34 -15.87
N GLN A 479 11.12 -22.64 -16.14
CA GLN A 479 11.02 -21.73 -17.27
C GLN A 479 12.08 -20.61 -17.22
N SER A 480 12.29 -20.00 -16.05
CA SER A 480 13.32 -18.97 -15.87
C SER A 480 14.73 -19.51 -16.14
N ALA A 481 15.03 -20.72 -15.70
CA ALA A 481 16.31 -21.37 -15.97
C ALA A 481 16.53 -21.67 -17.46
N ALA A 482 15.49 -22.15 -18.15
CA ALA A 482 15.53 -22.41 -19.59
C ALA A 482 15.76 -21.12 -20.38
N THR A 483 14.98 -20.06 -20.10
CA THR A 483 15.15 -18.75 -20.74
C THR A 483 16.53 -18.15 -20.49
N PHE A 484 17.06 -18.27 -19.27
CA PHE A 484 18.42 -17.83 -18.97
C PHE A 484 19.46 -18.53 -19.85
N MET A 485 19.35 -19.86 -20.00
CA MET A 485 20.25 -20.64 -20.84
C MET A 485 20.12 -20.22 -22.32
N GLU A 486 18.90 -19.99 -22.80
CA GLU A 486 18.63 -19.53 -24.18
C GLU A 486 19.25 -18.15 -24.46
N ASN A 487 19.15 -17.22 -23.52
CA ASN A 487 19.64 -15.85 -23.71
C ASN A 487 21.17 -15.74 -23.66
N ASN A 488 21.83 -16.62 -22.90
CA ASN A 488 23.29 -16.59 -22.70
C ASN A 488 24.05 -17.60 -23.57
N PHE A 489 23.40 -18.69 -23.99
CA PHE A 489 23.98 -19.78 -24.78
C PHE A 489 23.14 -20.11 -26.01
N GLY A 490 22.44 -19.15 -26.59
CA GLY A 490 21.50 -19.36 -27.72
C GLY A 490 22.12 -19.94 -29.00
N ASP A 491 23.45 -19.84 -29.17
CA ASP A 491 24.17 -20.51 -30.25
C ASP A 491 24.43 -22.02 -29.98
N CYS A 492 24.10 -22.50 -28.78
CA CYS A 492 24.22 -23.89 -28.35
C CYS A 492 22.85 -24.59 -28.39
N THR A 493 22.88 -25.93 -28.44
CA THR A 493 21.68 -26.74 -28.24
C THR A 493 21.44 -26.93 -26.75
N ILE A 494 20.29 -26.48 -26.25
CA ILE A 494 19.90 -26.61 -24.84
C ILE A 494 19.00 -27.83 -24.69
N THR A 495 19.32 -28.67 -23.71
CA THR A 495 18.59 -29.91 -23.43
C THR A 495 18.34 -30.09 -21.95
N GLU A 496 17.20 -30.67 -21.63
CA GLU A 496 16.86 -31.14 -20.28
C GLU A 496 17.38 -32.57 -20.06
N GLU A 497 18.19 -32.78 -19.02
CA GLU A 497 18.77 -34.08 -18.66
C GLU A 497 18.03 -34.75 -17.49
N GLY A 498 16.92 -34.17 -17.03
CA GLY A 498 16.11 -34.67 -15.92
C GLY A 498 16.62 -34.24 -14.54
N GLU A 499 16.28 -35.02 -13.51
CA GLU A 499 16.61 -34.69 -12.12
C GLU A 499 18.11 -34.80 -11.80
N LEU A 500 18.58 -33.95 -10.88
CA LEU A 500 19.95 -34.00 -10.39
C LEU A 500 20.21 -35.32 -9.65
N PRO A 501 21.18 -36.15 -10.10
CA PRO A 501 21.54 -37.37 -9.41
C PRO A 501 22.13 -37.07 -8.03
N GLN A 502 21.47 -37.50 -6.97
CA GLN A 502 21.90 -37.25 -5.60
C GLN A 502 22.60 -38.46 -4.98
N PRO A 503 23.79 -38.29 -4.38
CA PRO A 503 24.43 -39.36 -3.62
C PRO A 503 23.58 -39.72 -2.39
N ASP A 504 23.52 -41.02 -2.06
CA ASP A 504 22.75 -41.55 -0.94
C ASP A 504 23.42 -41.20 0.40
N LEU A 505 23.32 -39.93 0.80
CA LEU A 505 23.93 -39.39 2.02
C LEU A 505 22.93 -39.53 3.18
N LYS A 506 23.27 -40.39 4.16
CA LYS A 506 22.46 -40.59 5.37
C LYS A 506 22.20 -39.25 6.09
N GLY A 507 20.94 -38.79 6.08
CA GLY A 507 20.49 -37.62 6.83
C GLY A 507 20.38 -36.32 6.03
N ALA A 508 20.72 -36.29 4.74
CA ALA A 508 20.47 -35.15 3.87
C ALA A 508 19.04 -35.20 3.31
N ALA A 509 18.33 -34.07 3.30
CA ALA A 509 17.03 -33.97 2.63
C ALA A 509 17.23 -34.14 1.12
N LYS A 510 16.36 -34.91 0.46
CA LYS A 510 16.37 -35.03 -1.00
C LYS A 510 15.92 -33.72 -1.63
N LEU A 511 16.67 -33.27 -2.64
CA LEU A 511 16.31 -32.12 -3.48
C LEU A 511 15.34 -32.61 -4.56
N GLU A 512 14.06 -32.71 -4.21
CA GLU A 512 13.02 -33.19 -5.11
C GLU A 512 12.71 -32.17 -6.22
N ASN A 513 12.25 -32.63 -7.39
CA ASN A 513 11.84 -31.79 -8.52
C ASN A 513 12.95 -30.88 -9.07
N SER A 514 14.22 -31.23 -8.85
CA SER A 514 15.35 -30.55 -9.48
C SER A 514 15.37 -30.81 -11.00
N GLN A 515 15.85 -29.85 -11.79
CA GLN A 515 16.02 -30.01 -13.24
C GLN A 515 17.44 -29.63 -13.64
N VAL A 516 18.10 -30.51 -14.40
CA VAL A 516 19.43 -30.26 -14.98
C VAL A 516 19.26 -29.84 -16.44
N LEU A 517 19.74 -28.64 -16.76
CA LEU A 517 19.80 -28.08 -18.11
C LEU A 517 21.25 -28.08 -18.58
N VAL A 518 21.48 -28.47 -19.83
CA VAL A 518 22.81 -28.53 -20.44
C VAL A 518 22.81 -27.79 -21.76
N ALA A 519 23.78 -26.89 -21.95
CA ALA A 519 24.08 -26.28 -23.25
C ALA A 519 25.22 -27.02 -23.93
N ARG A 520 25.00 -27.40 -25.19
CA ARG A 520 25.98 -28.10 -26.03
C ARG A 520 26.33 -27.29 -27.28
N ASP A 521 27.60 -26.96 -27.43
CA ASP A 521 28.13 -26.39 -28.67
C ASP A 521 28.41 -27.51 -29.68
N PRO A 522 27.62 -27.61 -30.78
CA PRO A 522 27.76 -28.67 -31.77
C PRO A 522 29.12 -28.63 -32.49
N ARG A 523 29.86 -27.51 -32.41
CA ARG A 523 31.18 -27.35 -33.03
C ARG A 523 32.30 -28.02 -32.24
N GLN A 524 32.04 -28.47 -31.01
CA GLN A 524 33.07 -28.98 -30.08
C GLN A 524 32.96 -30.49 -29.80
N GLU A 525 32.16 -31.24 -30.55
CA GLU A 525 31.98 -32.69 -30.37
C GLU A 525 33.32 -33.48 -30.36
N PRO A 526 33.52 -34.42 -29.41
CA PRO A 526 32.59 -34.89 -28.37
C PRO A 526 32.54 -34.01 -27.11
N SER A 527 33.44 -33.04 -26.99
CA SER A 527 33.56 -32.10 -25.85
C SER A 527 32.59 -30.92 -25.97
N SER A 528 31.32 -31.19 -26.24
CA SER A 528 30.34 -30.17 -26.60
C SER A 528 29.71 -29.43 -25.42
N ILE A 529 29.76 -29.94 -24.19
CA ILE A 529 29.09 -29.30 -23.05
C ILE A 529 29.84 -28.02 -22.62
N THR A 530 29.20 -26.87 -22.80
CA THR A 530 29.75 -25.54 -22.47
C THR A 530 29.10 -24.91 -21.24
N ALA A 531 27.87 -25.31 -20.89
CA ALA A 531 27.20 -24.84 -19.69
C ALA A 531 26.28 -25.90 -19.07
N VAL A 532 26.18 -25.91 -17.75
CA VAL A 532 25.26 -26.75 -16.98
C VAL A 532 24.57 -25.90 -15.91
N LEU A 533 23.25 -25.92 -15.88
CA LEU A 533 22.44 -25.20 -14.90
C LEU A 533 21.53 -26.19 -14.18
N VAL A 534 21.58 -26.19 -12.85
CA VAL A 534 20.68 -26.98 -12.00
C VAL A 534 19.65 -26.05 -11.37
N SER A 535 18.38 -26.24 -11.72
CA SER A 535 17.25 -25.53 -11.11
C SER A 535 16.64 -26.40 -10.03
N ILE A 536 16.59 -25.90 -8.80
CA ILE A 536 16.03 -26.60 -7.64
C ILE A 536 14.90 -25.73 -7.09
N PRO A 537 13.66 -26.24 -7.02
CA PRO A 537 12.58 -25.51 -6.37
C PRO A 537 12.89 -25.35 -4.88
N CYS A 538 12.22 -24.41 -4.22
CA CYS A 538 12.53 -24.12 -2.83
C CYS A 538 12.33 -25.38 -1.95
N PRO A 539 13.36 -25.82 -1.18
CA PRO A 539 13.35 -27.13 -0.50
C PRO A 539 12.45 -27.18 0.75
N VAL A 540 11.74 -26.10 1.08
CA VAL A 540 10.81 -26.06 2.23
C VAL A 540 9.39 -25.86 1.70
N PRO A 541 8.48 -26.84 1.88
CA PRO A 541 7.07 -26.70 1.54
C PRO A 541 6.46 -25.47 2.22
N GLY A 542 5.72 -24.66 1.44
CA GLY A 542 5.16 -23.38 1.91
C GLY A 542 6.15 -22.22 2.03
N TYR A 543 7.44 -22.41 1.75
CA TYR A 543 8.40 -21.32 1.67
C TYR A 543 8.40 -20.72 0.26
N SER A 544 8.27 -19.40 0.18
CA SER A 544 8.57 -18.64 -1.03
C SER A 544 9.65 -17.61 -0.74
N PRO A 545 10.69 -17.48 -1.59
CA PRO A 545 11.60 -16.34 -1.59
C PRO A 545 10.87 -14.98 -1.75
N LEU A 546 9.62 -15.00 -2.23
CA LEU A 546 8.75 -13.84 -2.26
C LEU A 546 8.21 -13.47 -0.87
N ILE A 547 8.05 -14.44 0.06
CA ILE A 547 7.53 -14.28 1.42
C ILE A 547 8.64 -14.02 2.45
N HIS A 548 9.77 -14.74 2.36
CA HIS A 548 10.82 -14.76 3.39
C HIS A 548 12.17 -14.25 2.83
N LYS A 549 12.40 -12.93 2.91
CA LYS A 549 13.61 -12.27 2.37
C LYS A 549 14.89 -12.58 3.15
N ASP A 550 14.79 -12.92 4.44
CA ASP A 550 15.94 -12.92 5.36
C ASP A 550 16.73 -14.24 5.37
N LYS A 551 16.27 -15.23 4.60
CA LYS A 551 16.92 -16.55 4.48
C LYS A 551 17.49 -16.70 3.08
N THR A 552 18.81 -16.73 3.00
CA THR A 552 19.55 -17.06 1.77
C THR A 552 19.82 -18.56 1.74
N TRP A 553 19.74 -19.15 0.55
CA TRP A 553 20.10 -20.55 0.33
C TRP A 553 21.61 -20.74 0.10
N LEU A 554 22.35 -19.63 -0.04
CA LEU A 554 23.79 -19.58 -0.35
C LEU A 554 24.68 -20.31 0.66
N GLN A 555 24.26 -20.44 1.92
CA GLN A 555 25.03 -21.14 2.97
C GLN A 555 24.34 -22.40 3.50
N SER A 556 23.28 -22.84 2.83
CA SER A 556 22.45 -23.95 3.29
C SER A 556 23.10 -25.34 3.06
N PRO A 557 22.79 -26.34 3.91
CA PRO A 557 23.16 -27.73 3.66
C PRO A 557 22.64 -28.28 2.32
N GLU A 558 21.47 -27.82 1.89
CA GLU A 558 20.82 -28.15 0.62
C GLU A 558 21.68 -27.71 -0.56
N ARG A 559 22.20 -26.47 -0.53
CA ARG A 559 23.14 -25.97 -1.55
C ARG A 559 24.42 -26.78 -1.59
N LYS A 560 25.02 -27.09 -0.43
CA LYS A 560 26.23 -27.93 -0.38
C LYS A 560 25.99 -29.31 -0.98
N THR A 561 24.81 -29.87 -0.76
CA THR A 561 24.40 -31.15 -1.35
C THR A 561 24.28 -31.04 -2.87
N ALA A 562 23.66 -29.97 -3.37
CA ALA A 562 23.54 -29.70 -4.80
C ALA A 562 24.92 -29.52 -5.48
N GLU A 563 25.84 -28.80 -4.84
CA GLU A 563 27.22 -28.63 -5.33
C GLU A 563 27.96 -29.96 -5.42
N VAL A 564 27.88 -30.80 -4.38
CA VAL A 564 28.54 -32.11 -4.36
C VAL A 564 27.97 -33.01 -5.46
N ALA A 565 26.64 -33.00 -5.64
CA ALA A 565 25.97 -33.77 -6.68
C ALA A 565 26.36 -33.27 -8.09
N LEU A 566 26.30 -31.97 -8.35
CA LEU A 566 26.68 -31.39 -9.64
C LEU A 566 28.17 -31.65 -9.95
N MET A 567 29.05 -31.48 -8.97
CA MET A 567 30.49 -31.77 -9.10
C MET A 567 30.73 -33.24 -9.50
N ALA A 568 29.98 -34.18 -8.91
CA ALA A 568 30.10 -35.60 -9.25
C ALA A 568 29.67 -35.87 -10.71
N VAL A 569 28.57 -35.26 -11.16
CA VAL A 569 28.08 -35.35 -12.54
C VAL A 569 29.11 -34.77 -13.52
N LEU A 570 29.64 -33.59 -13.23
CA LEU A 570 30.62 -32.93 -14.10
C LEU A 570 31.94 -33.72 -14.15
N LYS A 571 32.42 -34.27 -13.03
CA LYS A 571 33.58 -35.18 -13.01
C LYS A 571 33.36 -36.41 -13.90
N GLN A 572 32.18 -37.00 -13.82
CA GLN A 572 31.81 -38.13 -14.67
C GLN A 572 31.80 -37.73 -16.15
N TRP A 573 31.16 -36.62 -16.52
CA TRP A 573 31.13 -36.14 -17.91
C TRP A 573 32.49 -35.71 -18.44
N PHE A 574 33.36 -35.15 -17.58
CA PHE A 574 34.74 -34.85 -17.91
C PHE A 574 35.54 -36.13 -18.24
N SER A 575 35.41 -37.17 -17.40
CA SER A 575 36.07 -38.47 -17.65
C SER A 575 35.60 -39.14 -18.95
N GLN A 576 34.39 -38.81 -19.40
CA GLN A 576 33.82 -39.26 -20.68
C GLN A 576 34.21 -38.37 -21.86
N GLY A 577 34.99 -37.30 -21.64
CA GLY A 577 35.41 -36.36 -22.68
C GLY A 577 34.32 -35.43 -23.20
N LYS A 578 33.19 -35.31 -22.49
CA LYS A 578 32.00 -34.55 -22.94
C LYS A 578 32.04 -33.05 -22.63
N ILE A 579 32.83 -32.66 -21.64
CA ILE A 579 32.93 -31.27 -21.20
C ILE A 579 33.89 -30.50 -22.11
N SER A 580 33.53 -29.27 -22.47
CA SER A 580 34.37 -28.37 -23.25
C SER A 580 35.73 -28.18 -22.62
N LYS A 581 36.75 -28.19 -23.47
CA LYS A 581 38.15 -27.95 -23.08
C LYS A 581 38.48 -26.47 -22.93
N VAL A 582 37.57 -25.59 -23.35
CA VAL A 582 37.76 -24.13 -23.33
C VAL A 582 37.18 -23.54 -22.06
N ASP A 583 35.91 -23.84 -21.80
CA ASP A 583 35.23 -23.36 -20.60
C ASP A 583 33.95 -24.18 -20.33
N CYS A 584 33.62 -24.35 -19.06
CA CYS A 584 32.36 -24.96 -18.64
C CYS A 584 31.74 -24.11 -17.51
N PHE A 585 30.70 -23.37 -17.88
CA PHE A 585 29.85 -22.63 -16.95
C PHE A 585 29.01 -23.61 -16.13
N ALA A 586 28.98 -23.44 -14.81
CA ALA A 586 28.13 -24.24 -13.94
C ALA A 586 27.33 -23.32 -13.02
N GLN A 587 26.02 -23.50 -12.95
CA GLN A 587 25.16 -22.72 -12.06
C GLN A 587 24.22 -23.62 -11.27
N ILE A 588 24.06 -23.29 -9.99
CA ILE A 588 23.07 -23.92 -9.11
C ILE A 588 22.11 -22.82 -8.68
N MET A 589 20.84 -22.99 -9.00
CA MET A 589 19.75 -22.11 -8.62
C MET A 589 18.85 -22.84 -7.62
N ILE A 590 18.63 -22.25 -6.45
CA ILE A 590 17.70 -22.75 -5.42
C ILE A 590 16.68 -21.65 -5.12
N GLY A 591 15.43 -21.87 -5.54
CA GLY A 591 14.41 -20.82 -5.49
C GLY A 591 14.79 -19.62 -6.37
N MET A 592 15.13 -18.48 -5.75
CA MET A 592 15.62 -17.27 -6.45
C MET A 592 17.11 -17.01 -6.24
N ASP A 593 17.78 -17.78 -5.37
CA ASP A 593 19.21 -17.62 -5.14
C ASP A 593 19.97 -18.46 -6.16
N ALA A 594 21.03 -17.89 -6.73
CA ALA A 594 21.89 -18.61 -7.66
C ALA A 594 23.37 -18.44 -7.29
N VAL A 595 24.15 -19.48 -7.53
CA VAL A 595 25.61 -19.41 -7.50
C VAL A 595 26.16 -19.91 -8.82
N ILE A 596 27.14 -19.17 -9.33
CA ILE A 596 27.77 -19.43 -10.61
C ILE A 596 29.23 -19.79 -10.36
N TYR A 597 29.68 -20.82 -11.05
CA TYR A 597 31.04 -21.36 -10.99
C TYR A 597 31.59 -21.54 -12.40
N GLN A 598 32.91 -21.59 -12.46
CA GLN A 598 33.63 -22.21 -13.55
C GLN A 598 34.07 -23.62 -13.13
N PHE A 599 33.77 -24.63 -13.96
CA PHE A 599 34.29 -25.98 -13.76
C PHE A 599 35.63 -26.13 -14.48
N VAL A 600 36.69 -26.38 -13.72
CA VAL A 600 38.08 -26.29 -14.21
C VAL A 600 38.84 -27.58 -13.92
N ASP A 601 39.72 -27.96 -14.86
CA ASP A 601 40.64 -29.12 -14.77
C ASP A 601 39.98 -30.48 -14.48
N GLY A 602 38.65 -30.57 -14.60
CA GLY A 602 37.91 -31.79 -14.33
C GLY A 602 37.72 -32.11 -12.84
N ASP A 603 38.08 -31.21 -11.91
CA ASP A 603 38.13 -31.57 -10.49
C ASP A 603 37.58 -30.56 -9.48
N LYS A 604 37.43 -29.28 -9.85
CA LYS A 604 37.09 -28.19 -8.92
C LYS A 604 36.13 -27.16 -9.53
N PHE A 605 35.43 -26.47 -8.64
CA PHE A 605 34.74 -25.23 -8.92
C PHE A 605 35.61 -24.07 -8.47
N ILE A 606 35.71 -23.05 -9.32
CA ILE A 606 36.25 -21.74 -8.96
C ILE A 606 35.19 -20.69 -9.24
N ASP A 607 35.32 -19.52 -8.61
CA ASP A 607 34.44 -18.39 -8.87
C ASP A 607 34.49 -18.01 -10.35
N TYR A 608 33.32 -17.75 -10.93
CA TYR A 608 33.24 -17.38 -12.33
C TYR A 608 33.87 -15.98 -12.54
N PRO A 609 34.74 -15.79 -13.55
CA PRO A 609 35.49 -14.54 -13.70
C PRO A 609 34.58 -13.30 -13.80
N GLU A 610 34.89 -12.23 -13.07
CA GLU A 610 34.09 -10.98 -13.04
C GLU A 610 33.86 -10.39 -14.43
N GLU A 611 34.89 -10.35 -15.27
CA GLU A 611 34.83 -9.85 -16.65
C GLU A 611 33.82 -10.62 -17.54
N ARG A 612 33.55 -11.90 -17.20
CA ARG A 612 32.55 -12.73 -17.88
C ARG A 612 31.18 -12.63 -17.21
N MET A 613 31.13 -12.43 -15.89
CA MET A 613 29.89 -12.14 -15.17
C MET A 613 29.19 -10.89 -15.71
N GLU A 614 29.96 -9.86 -16.10
CA GLU A 614 29.42 -8.63 -16.72
C GLU A 614 28.73 -8.86 -18.07
N GLN A 615 29.04 -9.96 -18.76
CA GLN A 615 28.49 -10.31 -20.07
C GLN A 615 27.19 -11.10 -19.97
N ILE A 616 26.84 -11.59 -18.78
CA ILE A 616 25.63 -12.38 -18.54
C ILE A 616 24.40 -11.49 -18.69
N LYS A 617 23.49 -11.93 -19.55
CA LYS A 617 22.14 -11.37 -19.69
C LYS A 617 21.23 -12.06 -18.68
N TRP A 618 20.92 -11.35 -17.60
CA TRP A 618 20.02 -11.81 -16.54
C TRP A 618 18.53 -11.73 -16.90
N GLN A 619 18.21 -11.15 -18.05
CA GLN A 619 16.85 -11.02 -18.59
C GLN A 619 16.58 -12.16 -19.55
#